data_AF-A0AAW7D7V1-F1
#
_entry.id   AF-A0AAW7D7V1-F1
#
_cell.length_a   1.000
_cell.length_b   1.000
_cell.length_c   1.000
_cell.angle_alpha   90.00
_cell.angle_beta   90.00
_cell.angle_gamma   90.00
#
_symmetry.space_group_name_H-M   'P 1'
#
loop_
_entity.id
_entity.type
_entity.pdbx_description
1 polymer ?
#
loop_
_entity_poly.entity_id
_entity_poly.type
_entity_poly.pdbx_seq_one_letter_code
_entity_poly.pdbx_strand_id
1 'polypeptide(L)'
;MILNENPITKTLHSNWRLRIQKEFPSNDFTSSIDYLCLINYLDKVPQKFYSKQAFVEYLDFLETAKKLNPKLLANILITAETLLSLSNKTLTTINDKSIHDILLPTDNNDLIDFIEREIHYNLLNIYETPFYQFTRIITEYKWIESKKNTDGLDLFNSIEYLKKSNFNFINNFYLHNVRNGIAHGKIVFSDRDITYIDKKGGKAKVGIKKIIDIFDGILDITNGFCLAFKVFAFTNSTFFEKYQIPIPQSILLEELQAKVNVPAWTIKNCLESNTIDNKKQLIVYINNKNWDYNKVLYYSFTTALWAESLIKSYDRIFLSFHSKYSKTYPIGWASYDANKLKYLRNKNETNFEAYKGVLENDLLAFDPKFKLPKFIYKLGTFNDTIRSSVPIILNNYLETYFPDPFYIRETQIHSKKFFTIIQDTSLVVKTDCQISIENLIRKDSKRIIKKAIRYSRKQCSWFSKEKYLPVKYIRVFIYSTDKRLRNLRNSGLPPSLVATIEINKTKHIKTIDILGGTPEQNGRYRIVWNKSFLENK
;
A
#
# COMPACT_ATOMS: atom_id res chain seq x y z
N MET A 1 18.23 -18.53 16.17
CA MET A 1 18.76 -17.20 16.51
C MET A 1 17.99 -16.64 17.70
N ILE A 2 18.69 -16.05 18.67
CA ILE A 2 18.16 -15.61 19.99
C ILE A 2 16.99 -14.64 19.91
N LEU A 3 16.90 -13.85 18.84
CA LEU A 3 15.95 -12.74 18.71
C LEU A 3 15.14 -12.80 17.41
N ASN A 4 14.74 -14.02 17.00
CA ASN A 4 13.90 -14.21 15.82
C ASN A 4 12.50 -13.57 15.95
N GLU A 5 12.05 -13.24 17.16
CA GLU A 5 10.74 -12.61 17.36
C GLU A 5 10.82 -11.50 18.40
N ASN A 6 10.38 -10.30 18.02
CA ASN A 6 10.16 -9.22 18.97
C ASN A 6 8.83 -9.45 19.71
N PRO A 7 8.81 -9.56 21.05
CA PRO A 7 7.59 -9.80 21.82
C PRO A 7 6.46 -8.79 21.54
N ILE A 8 6.81 -7.54 21.21
CA ILE A 8 5.83 -6.47 20.95
C ILE A 8 5.11 -6.68 19.62
N THR A 9 5.79 -7.23 18.61
CA THR A 9 5.23 -7.40 17.26
C THR A 9 4.86 -8.83 16.93
N LYS A 10 5.15 -9.81 17.80
CA LYS A 10 4.84 -11.23 17.57
C LYS A 10 3.39 -11.47 17.16
N THR A 11 2.43 -10.92 17.91
CA THR A 11 1.00 -11.04 17.62
C THR A 11 0.63 -10.37 16.30
N LEU A 12 1.21 -9.20 16.03
CA LEU A 12 1.01 -8.44 14.80
C LEU A 12 1.51 -9.22 13.59
N HIS A 13 2.75 -9.68 13.61
CA HIS A 13 3.36 -10.47 12.53
C HIS A 13 2.60 -11.77 12.27
N SER A 14 2.16 -12.45 13.34
CA SER A 14 1.36 -13.68 13.20
C SER A 14 0.02 -13.40 12.52
N ASN A 15 -0.67 -12.32 12.90
CA ASN A 15 -1.91 -11.91 12.26
C ASN A 15 -1.69 -11.49 10.79
N TRP A 16 -0.62 -10.75 10.50
CA TRP A 16 -0.28 -10.37 9.13
C TRP A 16 -0.03 -11.58 8.24
N ARG A 17 0.74 -12.57 8.71
CA ARG A 17 0.96 -13.81 7.95
C ARG A 17 -0.34 -14.53 7.64
N LEU A 18 -1.22 -14.70 8.64
CA LEU A 18 -2.53 -15.33 8.43
C LEU A 18 -3.36 -14.58 7.37
N ARG A 19 -3.37 -13.25 7.40
CA ARG A 19 -4.11 -12.43 6.43
C ARG A 19 -3.52 -12.52 5.02
N ILE A 20 -2.19 -12.50 4.90
CA ILE A 20 -1.49 -12.66 3.62
C ILE A 20 -1.76 -14.04 3.03
N GLN A 21 -1.67 -15.11 3.84
CA GLN A 21 -1.99 -16.47 3.40
C GLN A 21 -3.46 -16.62 2.97
N LYS A 22 -4.38 -15.93 3.65
CA LYS A 22 -5.80 -15.92 3.26
C LYS A 22 -6.04 -15.21 1.91
N GLU A 23 -5.35 -14.11 1.63
CA GLU A 23 -5.50 -13.40 0.34
C GLU A 23 -4.83 -14.15 -0.82
N PHE A 24 -3.70 -14.83 -0.57
CA PHE A 24 -2.93 -15.55 -1.59
C PHE A 24 -2.85 -17.06 -1.31
N PRO A 25 -3.99 -17.79 -1.27
CA PRO A 25 -4.04 -19.18 -0.82
C PRO A 25 -3.36 -20.16 -1.79
N SER A 26 -3.24 -19.79 -3.07
CA SER A 26 -2.58 -20.59 -4.11
C SER A 26 -1.05 -20.55 -4.03
N ASN A 27 -0.48 -19.71 -3.17
CA ASN A 27 0.95 -19.45 -3.10
C ASN A 27 1.56 -20.11 -1.86
N ASP A 28 2.58 -20.93 -2.10
CA ASP A 28 3.28 -21.62 -1.03
C ASP A 28 4.36 -20.71 -0.42
N PHE A 29 4.06 -20.14 0.74
CA PHE A 29 5.00 -19.34 1.52
C PHE A 29 5.78 -20.18 2.55
N THR A 30 5.74 -21.51 2.50
CA THR A 30 6.53 -22.35 3.43
C THR A 30 8.04 -22.19 3.20
N SER A 31 8.43 -21.78 2.00
CA SER A 31 9.83 -21.59 1.58
C SER A 31 10.53 -20.37 2.19
N SER A 32 9.79 -19.43 2.78
CA SER A 32 10.34 -18.21 3.38
C SER A 32 9.37 -17.61 4.41
N ILE A 33 9.88 -17.10 5.53
CA ILE A 33 9.08 -16.34 6.51
C ILE A 33 9.15 -14.82 6.30
N ASP A 34 9.80 -14.39 5.22
CA ASP A 34 10.18 -13.01 4.92
C ASP A 34 9.27 -12.39 3.87
N TYR A 35 7.98 -12.25 4.21
CA TYR A 35 6.95 -11.72 3.31
C TYR A 35 5.96 -10.78 4.02
N LEU A 36 6.31 -10.25 5.19
CA LEU A 36 5.44 -9.35 5.95
C LEU A 36 5.14 -8.05 5.20
N CYS A 37 6.03 -7.57 4.32
CA CYS A 37 5.81 -6.36 3.53
C CYS A 37 4.58 -6.46 2.59
N LEU A 38 4.11 -7.67 2.27
CA LEU A 38 2.91 -7.88 1.46
C LEU A 38 1.63 -7.36 2.13
N ILE A 39 1.63 -7.17 3.46
CA ILE A 39 0.50 -6.60 4.20
C ILE A 39 0.07 -5.23 3.67
N ASN A 40 1.02 -4.47 3.09
CA ASN A 40 0.75 -3.17 2.49
C ASN A 40 -0.30 -3.27 1.35
N TYR A 41 -0.35 -4.38 0.63
CA TYR A 41 -1.33 -4.62 -0.43
C TYR A 41 -2.70 -5.08 0.09
N LEU A 42 -2.86 -5.27 1.41
CA LEU A 42 -4.16 -5.53 2.04
C LEU A 42 -4.72 -4.27 2.71
N ASP A 43 -3.85 -3.48 3.34
CA ASP A 43 -4.27 -2.38 4.22
C ASP A 43 -4.00 -0.98 3.68
N LYS A 44 -2.93 -0.80 2.91
CA LYS A 44 -2.39 0.52 2.61
C LYS A 44 -2.92 1.04 1.28
N VAL A 45 -3.47 2.26 1.30
CA VAL A 45 -3.82 3.00 0.08
C VAL A 45 -2.55 3.64 -0.49
N PRO A 46 -2.30 3.56 -1.81
CA PRO A 46 -3.13 2.96 -2.86
C PRO A 46 -2.85 1.50 -3.16
N GLN A 47 -1.81 0.91 -2.57
CA GLN A 47 -1.35 -0.46 -2.87
C GLN A 47 -2.46 -1.50 -2.81
N LYS A 48 -3.40 -1.38 -1.86
CA LYS A 48 -4.56 -2.29 -1.74
C LYS A 48 -5.53 -2.26 -2.92
N PHE A 49 -5.47 -1.23 -3.78
CA PHE A 49 -6.28 -1.11 -4.99
C PHE A 49 -5.58 -1.66 -6.24
N TYR A 50 -4.47 -2.39 -6.07
CA TYR A 50 -3.75 -3.01 -7.17
C TYR A 50 -4.67 -3.77 -8.14
N SER A 51 -4.27 -3.81 -9.42
CA SER A 51 -4.99 -4.57 -10.43
C SER A 51 -4.77 -6.07 -10.21
N LYS A 52 -5.84 -6.77 -9.82
CA LYS A 52 -5.83 -8.24 -9.67
C LYS A 52 -5.47 -8.95 -10.98
N GLN A 53 -5.95 -8.44 -12.11
CA GLN A 53 -5.59 -8.99 -13.43
C GLN A 53 -4.08 -8.86 -13.68
N ALA A 54 -3.50 -7.69 -13.45
CA ALA A 54 -2.06 -7.47 -13.62
C ALA A 54 -1.23 -8.37 -12.69
N PHE A 55 -1.68 -8.55 -11.44
CA PHE A 55 -1.04 -9.46 -10.50
C PHE A 55 -1.03 -10.91 -11.02
N VAL A 56 -2.20 -11.44 -11.39
CA VAL A 56 -2.34 -12.84 -11.84
C VAL A 56 -1.54 -13.10 -13.11
N GLU A 57 -1.69 -12.27 -14.15
CA GLU A 57 -1.02 -12.48 -15.43
C GLU A 57 0.50 -12.34 -15.33
N TYR A 58 0.99 -11.40 -14.51
CA TYR A 58 2.43 -11.21 -14.32
C TYR A 58 3.05 -12.35 -13.52
N LEU A 59 2.36 -12.82 -12.48
CA LEU A 59 2.83 -13.96 -11.69
C LEU A 59 2.85 -15.25 -12.54
N ASP A 60 1.80 -15.48 -13.32
CA ASP A 60 1.72 -16.64 -14.24
C ASP A 60 2.83 -16.60 -15.29
N PHE A 61 3.12 -15.41 -15.84
CA PHE A 61 4.26 -15.22 -16.72
C PHE A 61 5.59 -15.62 -16.05
N LEU A 62 5.87 -15.13 -14.84
CA LEU A 62 7.12 -15.44 -14.12
C LEU A 62 7.24 -16.94 -13.81
N GLU A 63 6.15 -17.55 -13.35
CA GLU A 63 6.10 -18.99 -13.04
C GLU A 63 6.29 -19.85 -14.30
N THR A 64 5.69 -19.46 -15.41
CA THR A 64 5.84 -20.14 -16.70
C THR A 64 7.25 -19.97 -17.25
N ALA A 65 7.80 -18.76 -17.22
CA ALA A 65 9.17 -18.47 -17.66
C ALA A 65 10.21 -19.26 -16.84
N LYS A 66 10.00 -19.36 -15.52
CA LYS A 66 10.84 -20.18 -14.62
C LYS A 66 10.82 -21.65 -15.02
N LYS A 67 9.67 -22.20 -15.43
CA LYS A 67 9.53 -23.61 -15.85
C LYS A 67 10.14 -23.87 -17.22
N LEU A 68 9.93 -22.97 -18.19
CA LEU A 68 10.36 -23.15 -19.57
C LEU A 68 11.86 -22.90 -19.77
N ASN A 69 12.37 -21.77 -19.27
CA ASN A 69 13.77 -21.41 -19.42
C ASN A 69 14.29 -20.67 -18.16
N PRO A 70 14.55 -21.40 -17.06
CA PRO A 70 14.92 -20.80 -15.78
C PRO A 70 16.21 -19.98 -15.85
N LYS A 71 17.18 -20.39 -16.69
CA LYS A 71 18.46 -19.68 -16.84
C LYS A 71 18.29 -18.35 -17.56
N LEU A 72 17.44 -18.30 -18.59
CA LEU A 72 17.12 -17.05 -19.28
C LEU A 72 16.43 -16.06 -18.33
N LEU A 73 15.40 -16.52 -17.62
CA LEU A 73 14.70 -15.67 -16.64
C LEU A 73 15.68 -15.17 -15.57
N ALA A 74 16.52 -16.05 -15.03
CA ALA A 74 17.52 -15.69 -14.02
C ALA A 74 18.46 -14.57 -14.52
N ASN A 75 19.01 -14.70 -15.72
CA ASN A 75 19.90 -13.70 -16.30
C ASN A 75 19.20 -12.34 -16.43
N ILE A 76 17.95 -12.32 -16.93
CA ILE A 76 17.17 -11.08 -17.06
C ILE A 76 16.96 -10.44 -15.69
N LEU A 77 16.59 -11.23 -14.67
CA LEU A 77 16.35 -10.72 -13.32
C LEU A 77 17.63 -10.19 -12.65
N ILE A 78 18.77 -10.85 -12.86
CA ILE A 78 20.07 -10.39 -12.38
C ILE A 78 20.43 -9.04 -13.01
N THR A 79 20.30 -8.92 -14.33
CA THR A 79 20.58 -7.67 -15.05
C THR A 79 19.61 -6.55 -14.66
N ALA A 80 18.36 -6.89 -14.37
CA ALA A 80 17.32 -5.93 -14.01
C ALA A 80 17.34 -5.48 -12.54
N GLU A 81 18.13 -6.10 -11.64
CA GLU A 81 18.01 -5.87 -10.19
C GLU A 81 18.07 -4.40 -9.79
N THR A 82 19.09 -3.67 -10.27
CA THR A 82 19.31 -2.27 -9.90
C THR A 82 18.13 -1.39 -10.33
N LEU A 83 17.65 -1.60 -11.56
CA LEU A 83 16.51 -0.88 -12.13
C LEU A 83 15.19 -1.27 -11.47
N LEU A 84 15.02 -2.53 -11.05
CA LEU A 84 13.88 -2.98 -10.25
C LEU A 84 13.89 -2.39 -8.84
N SER A 85 15.07 -2.27 -8.24
CA SER A 85 15.25 -1.65 -6.92
C SER A 85 14.87 -0.17 -6.98
N LEU A 86 15.35 0.56 -7.98
CA LEU A 86 14.94 1.95 -8.25
C LEU A 86 13.43 2.05 -8.53
N SER A 87 12.89 1.14 -9.33
CA SER A 87 11.47 1.07 -9.67
C SER A 87 10.58 0.91 -8.44
N ASN A 88 10.87 -0.08 -7.59
CA ASN A 88 10.11 -0.27 -6.37
C ASN A 88 10.26 0.91 -5.41
N LYS A 89 11.45 1.54 -5.31
CA LYS A 89 11.63 2.77 -4.51
C LYS A 89 10.78 3.94 -5.02
N THR A 90 10.79 4.19 -6.33
CA THR A 90 9.96 5.23 -6.96
C THR A 90 8.48 4.95 -6.77
N LEU A 91 8.04 3.70 -6.97
CA LEU A 91 6.66 3.29 -6.76
C LEU A 91 6.22 3.49 -5.30
N THR A 92 7.05 3.09 -4.33
CA THR A 92 6.77 3.28 -2.90
C THR A 92 6.71 4.77 -2.53
N THR A 93 7.60 5.60 -3.09
CA THR A 93 7.56 7.06 -2.90
C THR A 93 6.25 7.66 -3.41
N ILE A 94 5.76 7.22 -4.57
CA ILE A 94 4.49 7.67 -5.12
C ILE A 94 3.34 7.16 -4.26
N ASN A 95 3.34 5.88 -3.88
CA ASN A 95 2.31 5.27 -3.03
C ASN A 95 2.18 5.96 -1.66
N ASP A 96 3.26 6.50 -1.11
CA ASP A 96 3.28 7.20 0.19
C ASP A 96 2.67 8.61 0.15
N LYS A 97 2.41 9.16 -1.04
CA LYS A 97 1.77 10.48 -1.16
C LYS A 97 0.32 10.44 -0.66
N SER A 98 -0.10 11.49 0.04
CA SER A 98 -1.49 11.64 0.53
C SER A 98 -2.50 12.00 -0.56
N ILE A 99 -2.11 11.91 -1.84
CA ILE A 99 -2.92 12.36 -2.97
C ILE A 99 -3.88 11.31 -3.48
N HIS A 100 -3.85 10.06 -2.99
CA HIS A 100 -4.56 8.92 -3.61
C HIS A 100 -5.98 8.69 -3.10
N ASP A 101 -6.24 8.98 -1.82
CA ASP A 101 -7.54 8.74 -1.16
C ASP A 101 -8.17 10.05 -0.68
N ILE A 102 -8.36 10.99 -1.59
CA ILE A 102 -8.95 12.30 -1.30
C ILE A 102 -10.18 12.53 -2.17
N LEU A 103 -11.02 13.47 -1.75
CA LEU A 103 -11.99 14.09 -2.65
C LEU A 103 -11.23 15.04 -3.58
N LEU A 104 -11.64 15.08 -4.85
CA LEU A 104 -11.08 16.03 -5.81
C LEU A 104 -11.55 17.45 -5.47
N PRO A 105 -10.70 18.48 -5.68
CA PRO A 105 -11.12 19.87 -5.58
C PRO A 105 -12.34 20.15 -6.46
N THR A 106 -13.25 20.97 -5.94
CA THR A 106 -14.45 21.42 -6.68
C THR A 106 -14.18 22.66 -7.51
N ASP A 107 -13.18 23.47 -7.11
CA ASP A 107 -12.73 24.62 -7.88
C ASP A 107 -11.86 24.16 -9.07
N ASN A 108 -12.07 24.77 -10.23
CA ASN A 108 -11.40 24.39 -11.46
C ASN A 108 -9.90 24.70 -11.43
N ASN A 109 -9.48 25.82 -10.83
CA ASN A 109 -8.06 26.19 -10.76
C ASN A 109 -7.33 25.24 -9.81
N ASP A 110 -7.90 24.96 -8.64
CA ASP A 110 -7.32 23.98 -7.69
C ASP A 110 -7.22 22.58 -8.30
N LEU A 111 -8.20 22.18 -9.13
CA LEU A 111 -8.19 20.89 -9.82
C LEU A 111 -7.10 20.84 -10.90
N ILE A 112 -6.90 21.91 -11.65
CA ILE A 112 -5.83 22.03 -12.65
C ILE A 112 -4.46 21.96 -11.95
N ASP A 113 -4.27 22.75 -10.88
CA ASP A 113 -3.04 22.75 -10.09
C ASP A 113 -2.74 21.36 -9.51
N PHE A 114 -3.76 20.67 -9.00
CA PHE A 114 -3.64 19.30 -8.51
C PHE A 114 -3.19 18.34 -9.64
N ILE A 115 -3.77 18.48 -10.83
CA ILE A 115 -3.42 17.63 -11.97
C ILE A 115 -1.98 17.88 -12.42
N GLU A 116 -1.57 19.13 -12.56
CA GLU A 116 -0.23 19.48 -13.01
C GLU A 116 0.84 19.03 -12.00
N ARG A 117 0.66 19.36 -10.72
CA ARG A 117 1.67 19.11 -9.67
C ARG A 117 1.71 17.67 -9.21
N GLU A 118 0.55 17.03 -9.08
CA GLU A 118 0.47 15.69 -8.48
C GLU A 118 0.12 14.60 -9.47
N ILE A 119 -0.67 14.84 -10.51
CA ILE A 119 -1.04 13.76 -11.44
C ILE A 119 -0.01 13.61 -12.55
N HIS A 120 0.29 14.66 -13.33
CA HIS A 120 1.20 14.59 -14.48
C HIS A 120 2.61 14.19 -14.09
N TYR A 121 3.17 14.84 -13.06
CA TYR A 121 4.52 14.54 -12.57
C TYR A 121 4.67 13.07 -12.15
N ASN A 122 3.74 12.57 -11.32
CA ASN A 122 3.81 11.19 -10.84
C ASN A 122 3.46 10.18 -11.95
N LEU A 123 2.54 10.51 -12.86
CA LEU A 123 2.19 9.68 -14.02
C LEU A 123 3.41 9.43 -14.91
N LEU A 124 4.18 10.48 -15.20
CA LEU A 124 5.41 10.35 -15.98
C LEU A 124 6.42 9.46 -15.27
N ASN A 125 6.65 9.70 -13.98
CA ASN A 125 7.57 8.89 -13.17
C ASN A 125 7.17 7.41 -13.14
N ILE A 126 5.86 7.09 -13.04
CA ILE A 126 5.36 5.71 -13.11
C ILE A 126 5.70 5.09 -14.46
N TYR A 127 5.37 5.79 -15.56
CA TYR A 127 5.62 5.27 -16.90
C TYR A 127 7.08 4.96 -17.16
N GLU A 128 7.98 5.89 -16.84
CA GLU A 128 9.38 5.79 -17.23
C GLU A 128 10.21 4.89 -16.33
N THR A 129 9.80 4.74 -15.08
CA THR A 129 10.53 3.92 -14.11
C THR A 129 9.78 2.60 -13.84
N PRO A 130 8.89 2.46 -12.85
CA PRO A 130 8.41 1.15 -12.45
C PRO A 130 7.58 0.44 -13.52
N PHE A 131 6.70 1.14 -14.21
CA PHE A 131 5.87 0.50 -15.24
C PHE A 131 6.72 -0.01 -16.40
N TYR A 132 7.68 0.78 -16.87
CA TYR A 132 8.61 0.36 -17.90
C TYR A 132 9.45 -0.85 -17.48
N GLN A 133 10.09 -0.82 -16.30
CA GLN A 133 10.99 -1.92 -15.93
C GLN A 133 10.25 -3.24 -15.74
N PHE A 134 9.04 -3.24 -15.18
CA PHE A 134 8.25 -4.47 -15.08
C PHE A 134 7.79 -4.99 -16.45
N THR A 135 7.33 -4.10 -17.35
CA THR A 135 6.91 -4.50 -18.70
C THR A 135 8.08 -4.99 -19.55
N ARG A 136 9.25 -4.37 -19.40
CA ARG A 136 10.49 -4.75 -20.08
C ARG A 136 10.89 -6.20 -19.79
N ILE A 137 10.76 -6.68 -18.56
CA ILE A 137 11.11 -8.08 -18.22
C ILE A 137 10.31 -9.07 -19.09
N ILE A 138 9.02 -8.81 -19.29
CA ILE A 138 8.15 -9.66 -20.11
C ILE A 138 8.62 -9.64 -21.57
N THR A 139 8.82 -8.44 -22.11
CA THR A 139 9.13 -8.25 -23.52
C THR A 139 10.53 -8.73 -23.87
N GLU A 140 11.52 -8.46 -23.00
CA GLU A 140 12.90 -8.93 -23.12
C GLU A 140 12.96 -10.46 -23.11
N TYR A 141 12.29 -11.13 -22.16
CA TYR A 141 12.21 -12.59 -22.12
C TYR A 141 11.65 -13.15 -23.44
N LYS A 142 10.54 -12.58 -23.91
CA LYS A 142 9.86 -13.06 -25.12
C LYS A 142 10.63 -12.79 -26.40
N TRP A 143 11.35 -11.68 -26.48
CA TRP A 143 12.19 -11.36 -27.63
C TRP A 143 13.39 -12.29 -27.72
N ILE A 144 14.08 -12.54 -26.60
CA ILE A 144 15.21 -13.48 -26.56
C ILE A 144 14.74 -14.90 -26.86
N GLU A 145 13.59 -15.34 -26.31
CA GLU A 145 12.96 -16.63 -26.63
C GLU A 145 12.67 -16.76 -28.14
N SER A 146 12.30 -15.65 -28.79
CA SER A 146 12.04 -15.58 -30.24
C SER A 146 13.29 -15.29 -31.08
N LYS A 147 14.50 -15.32 -30.50
CA LYS A 147 15.78 -14.99 -31.17
C LYS A 147 15.83 -13.58 -31.77
N LYS A 148 15.09 -12.62 -31.20
CA LYS A 148 15.14 -11.20 -31.58
C LYS A 148 16.19 -10.48 -30.74
N ASN A 149 16.85 -9.48 -31.35
CA ASN A 149 17.74 -8.59 -30.62
C ASN A 149 16.93 -7.67 -29.68
N THR A 150 17.46 -7.40 -28.49
CA THR A 150 16.87 -6.53 -27.46
C THR A 150 17.38 -5.10 -27.54
N ASP A 151 18.31 -4.79 -28.44
CA ASP A 151 18.77 -3.42 -28.69
C ASP A 151 17.61 -2.52 -29.13
N GLY A 152 17.47 -1.37 -28.46
CA GLY A 152 16.38 -0.43 -28.72
C GLY A 152 15.02 -0.84 -28.13
N LEU A 153 14.98 -1.85 -27.26
CA LEU A 153 13.79 -2.13 -26.45
C LEU A 153 13.55 -0.93 -25.52
N ASP A 154 12.57 -0.11 -25.86
CA ASP A 154 12.12 1.03 -25.08
C ASP A 154 10.70 0.78 -24.54
N LEU A 155 10.17 1.77 -23.81
CA LEU A 155 8.82 1.67 -23.28
C LEU A 155 7.78 1.48 -24.38
N PHE A 156 7.87 2.24 -25.48
CA PHE A 156 6.89 2.17 -26.56
C PHE A 156 6.87 0.78 -27.20
N ASN A 157 8.04 0.26 -27.57
CA ASN A 157 8.21 -1.07 -28.14
C ASN A 157 7.71 -2.17 -27.19
N SER A 158 7.96 -1.99 -25.88
CA SER A 158 7.46 -2.93 -24.87
C SER A 158 5.94 -2.93 -24.82
N ILE A 159 5.30 -1.75 -24.83
CA ILE A 159 3.83 -1.69 -24.78
C ILE A 159 3.21 -2.21 -26.08
N GLU A 160 3.75 -1.87 -27.26
CA GLU A 160 3.24 -2.37 -28.54
C GLU A 160 3.28 -3.90 -28.63
N TYR A 161 4.30 -4.52 -28.03
CA TYR A 161 4.36 -5.97 -27.91
C TYR A 161 3.28 -6.50 -26.95
N LEU A 162 3.15 -5.90 -25.76
CA LEU A 162 2.19 -6.34 -24.73
C LEU A 162 0.72 -6.15 -25.14
N LYS A 163 0.41 -5.17 -26.00
CA LYS A 163 -0.93 -4.99 -26.57
C LYS A 163 -1.43 -6.22 -27.33
N LYS A 164 -0.52 -7.02 -27.88
CA LYS A 164 -0.81 -8.22 -28.67
C LYS A 164 -0.75 -9.51 -27.85
N SER A 165 -0.55 -9.41 -26.54
CA SER A 165 -0.50 -10.54 -25.61
C SER A 165 -1.66 -10.48 -24.61
N ASN A 166 -1.62 -11.34 -23.60
CA ASN A 166 -2.63 -11.36 -22.52
C ASN A 166 -2.68 -10.01 -21.77
N PHE A 167 -1.59 -9.24 -21.79
CA PHE A 167 -1.47 -7.94 -21.13
C PHE A 167 -2.15 -6.77 -21.87
N ASN A 168 -3.14 -7.03 -22.72
CA ASN A 168 -3.81 -6.02 -23.55
C ASN A 168 -4.53 -4.93 -22.72
N PHE A 169 -4.88 -5.22 -21.46
CA PHE A 169 -5.54 -4.30 -20.52
C PHE A 169 -4.72 -3.02 -20.27
N ILE A 170 -3.39 -3.08 -20.49
CA ILE A 170 -2.49 -1.92 -20.41
C ILE A 170 -2.91 -0.81 -21.38
N ASN A 171 -3.44 -1.17 -22.55
CA ASN A 171 -3.80 -0.21 -23.61
C ASN A 171 -4.85 0.82 -23.14
N ASN A 172 -5.66 0.48 -22.14
CA ASN A 172 -6.68 1.37 -21.60
C ASN A 172 -6.09 2.53 -20.79
N PHE A 173 -4.83 2.39 -20.36
CA PHE A 173 -4.18 3.31 -19.43
C PHE A 173 -2.92 3.93 -20.02
N TYR A 174 -2.10 3.20 -20.79
CA TYR A 174 -0.93 3.77 -21.45
C TYR A 174 -1.31 4.60 -22.69
N LEU A 175 -1.15 5.92 -22.58
CA LEU A 175 -1.36 6.86 -23.68
C LEU A 175 -0.04 7.51 -24.11
N HIS A 176 0.53 7.02 -25.23
CA HIS A 176 1.83 7.46 -25.73
C HIS A 176 1.92 8.99 -25.93
N ASN A 177 0.93 9.59 -26.59
CA ASN A 177 0.90 11.03 -26.85
C ASN A 177 0.76 11.86 -25.56
N VAL A 178 0.07 11.33 -24.55
CA VAL A 178 -0.03 11.98 -23.23
C VAL A 178 1.33 11.96 -22.54
N ARG A 179 2.00 10.79 -22.50
CA ARG A 179 3.36 10.68 -21.94
C ARG A 179 4.33 11.64 -22.63
N ASN A 180 4.34 11.68 -23.96
CA ASN A 180 5.24 12.56 -24.71
C ASN A 180 4.89 14.04 -24.53
N GLY A 181 3.59 14.37 -24.47
CA GLY A 181 3.11 15.72 -24.19
C GLY A 181 3.57 16.22 -22.82
N ILE A 182 3.48 15.38 -21.79
CA ILE A 182 3.95 15.70 -20.43
C ILE A 182 5.47 15.85 -20.38
N ALA A 183 6.22 14.91 -20.98
CA ALA A 183 7.68 14.88 -20.88
C ALA A 183 8.37 16.02 -21.66
N HIS A 184 7.86 16.33 -22.85
CA HIS A 184 8.63 17.04 -23.87
C HIS A 184 7.80 18.01 -24.71
N GLY A 185 6.49 18.07 -24.49
CA GLY A 185 5.55 18.75 -25.35
C GLY A 185 4.91 19.99 -24.72
N LYS A 186 3.69 20.28 -25.14
CA LYS A 186 2.85 21.35 -24.61
C LYS A 186 1.55 20.77 -24.07
N ILE A 187 1.13 21.28 -22.90
CA ILE A 187 -0.14 20.96 -22.27
C ILE A 187 -1.03 22.21 -22.35
N VAL A 188 -2.27 22.04 -22.79
CA VAL A 188 -3.28 23.11 -22.85
C VAL A 188 -4.52 22.65 -22.13
N PHE A 189 -4.84 23.34 -21.03
CA PHE A 189 -6.08 23.12 -20.28
C PHE A 189 -7.24 23.86 -20.94
N SER A 190 -8.39 23.18 -21.02
CA SER A 190 -9.68 23.75 -21.42
C SER A 190 -10.73 23.37 -20.37
N ASP A 191 -11.94 23.92 -20.48
CA ASP A 191 -12.99 23.76 -19.45
C ASP A 191 -13.32 22.31 -19.07
N ARG A 192 -13.13 21.35 -19.99
CA ARG A 192 -13.47 19.93 -19.77
C ARG A 192 -12.32 18.97 -20.04
N ASP A 193 -11.37 19.37 -20.87
CA ASP A 193 -10.36 18.49 -21.44
C ASP A 193 -8.96 19.11 -21.36
N ILE A 194 -7.97 18.24 -21.43
CA ILE A 194 -6.55 18.58 -21.51
C ILE A 194 -6.06 18.14 -22.88
N THR A 195 -5.43 19.06 -23.61
CA THR A 195 -4.80 18.76 -24.90
C THR A 195 -3.29 18.63 -24.72
N TYR A 196 -2.76 17.48 -25.07
CA TYR A 196 -1.35 17.13 -25.07
C TYR A 196 -0.84 17.22 -26.50
N ILE A 197 0.22 18.00 -26.72
CA ILE A 197 0.85 18.18 -28.02
C ILE A 197 2.29 17.71 -27.89
N ASP A 198 2.69 16.69 -28.65
CA ASP A 198 4.07 16.21 -28.66
C ASP A 198 5.00 17.12 -29.50
N LYS A 199 6.31 16.86 -29.43
CA LYS A 199 7.33 17.60 -30.21
C LYS A 199 7.16 17.49 -31.73
N LYS A 200 6.51 16.43 -32.22
CA LYS A 200 6.25 16.16 -33.65
C LYS A 200 4.88 16.69 -34.10
N GLY A 201 4.15 17.38 -33.23
CA GLY A 201 2.83 17.95 -33.50
C GLY A 201 1.65 16.97 -33.31
N GLY A 202 1.91 15.74 -32.85
CA GLY A 202 0.88 14.76 -32.49
C GLY A 202 0.04 15.26 -31.32
N LYS A 203 -1.29 15.14 -31.43
CA LYS A 203 -2.24 15.64 -30.43
C LYS A 203 -3.00 14.51 -29.76
N ALA A 204 -3.24 14.62 -28.46
CA ALA A 204 -4.20 13.81 -27.73
C ALA A 204 -5.06 14.72 -26.84
N LYS A 205 -6.37 14.51 -26.86
CA LYS A 205 -7.32 15.26 -26.06
C LYS A 205 -7.96 14.30 -25.05
N VAL A 206 -7.83 14.60 -23.77
CA VAL A 206 -8.26 13.72 -22.67
C VAL A 206 -9.05 14.53 -21.65
N GLY A 207 -10.23 14.04 -21.26
CA GLY A 207 -11.04 14.68 -20.22
C GLY A 207 -10.31 14.78 -18.87
N ILE A 208 -10.59 15.83 -18.10
CA ILE A 208 -9.96 16.10 -16.80
C ILE A 208 -10.11 14.94 -15.81
N LYS A 209 -11.28 14.33 -15.72
CA LYS A 209 -11.47 13.13 -14.86
C LYS A 209 -10.72 11.92 -15.40
N LYS A 210 -10.71 11.77 -16.73
CA LYS A 210 -10.09 10.62 -17.40
C LYS A 210 -8.58 10.57 -17.18
N ILE A 211 -7.87 11.70 -17.08
CA ILE A 211 -6.43 11.67 -16.78
C ILE A 211 -6.15 11.14 -15.36
N ILE A 212 -7.03 11.45 -14.40
CA ILE A 212 -6.92 10.94 -13.02
C ILE A 212 -7.22 9.43 -13.01
N ASP A 213 -8.24 8.98 -13.75
CA ASP A 213 -8.53 7.56 -13.91
C ASP A 213 -7.36 6.80 -14.58
N ILE A 214 -6.69 7.44 -15.54
CA ILE A 214 -5.50 6.89 -16.20
C ILE A 214 -4.37 6.73 -15.20
N PHE A 215 -4.12 7.75 -14.37
CA PHE A 215 -3.12 7.70 -13.33
C PHE A 215 -3.39 6.62 -12.28
N ASP A 216 -4.62 6.56 -11.75
CA ASP A 216 -5.00 5.54 -10.79
C ASP A 216 -4.87 4.14 -11.40
N GLY A 217 -5.33 3.95 -12.65
CA GLY A 217 -5.27 2.66 -13.33
C GLY A 217 -3.85 2.18 -13.63
N ILE A 218 -2.96 3.05 -14.11
CA ILE A 218 -1.56 2.66 -14.34
C ILE A 218 -0.84 2.37 -13.03
N LEU A 219 -1.14 3.13 -11.97
CA LEU A 219 -0.59 2.90 -10.64
C LEU A 219 -1.05 1.55 -10.08
N ASP A 220 -2.34 1.21 -10.25
CA ASP A 220 -2.90 -0.07 -9.83
C ASP A 220 -2.30 -1.24 -10.60
N ILE A 221 -2.10 -1.11 -11.92
CA ILE A 221 -1.40 -2.11 -12.74
C ILE A 221 0.05 -2.30 -12.25
N THR A 222 0.77 -1.20 -12.04
CA THR A 222 2.18 -1.24 -11.64
C THR A 222 2.33 -1.82 -10.23
N ASN A 223 1.41 -1.49 -9.32
CA ASN A 223 1.32 -2.13 -8.00
C ASN A 223 1.03 -3.64 -8.12
N GLY A 224 0.18 -4.06 -9.08
CA GLY A 224 -0.08 -5.47 -9.36
C GLY A 224 1.16 -6.22 -9.84
N PHE A 225 1.93 -5.65 -10.78
CA PHE A 225 3.20 -6.23 -11.24
C PHE A 225 4.23 -6.31 -10.11
N CYS A 226 4.36 -5.26 -9.32
CA CYS A 226 5.27 -5.23 -8.19
C CYS A 226 4.90 -6.28 -7.12
N LEU A 227 3.60 -6.43 -6.82
CA LEU A 227 3.10 -7.46 -5.92
C LEU A 227 3.39 -8.86 -6.46
N ALA A 228 3.12 -9.11 -7.74
CA ALA A 228 3.39 -10.38 -8.39
C ALA A 228 4.87 -10.76 -8.31
N PHE A 229 5.76 -9.80 -8.57
CA PHE A 229 7.19 -9.99 -8.43
C PHE A 229 7.60 -10.30 -6.97
N LYS A 230 7.05 -9.58 -5.99
CA LYS A 230 7.33 -9.84 -4.55
C LYS A 230 6.86 -11.24 -4.14
N VAL A 231 5.64 -11.62 -4.51
CA VAL A 231 5.10 -12.96 -4.24
C VAL A 231 5.96 -14.03 -4.91
N PHE A 232 6.33 -13.84 -6.18
CA PHE A 232 7.23 -14.74 -6.89
C PHE A 232 8.57 -14.90 -6.18
N ALA A 233 9.20 -13.79 -5.75
CA ALA A 233 10.48 -13.81 -5.05
C ALA A 233 10.43 -14.57 -3.72
N PHE A 234 9.38 -14.37 -2.91
CA PHE A 234 9.28 -15.00 -1.60
C PHE A 234 8.86 -16.48 -1.64
N THR A 235 8.07 -16.87 -2.64
CA THR A 235 7.61 -18.26 -2.83
C THR A 235 8.60 -19.13 -3.61
N ASN A 236 9.63 -18.52 -4.23
CA ASN A 236 10.63 -19.21 -5.04
C ASN A 236 12.06 -19.03 -4.51
N SER A 237 12.26 -18.97 -3.19
CA SER A 237 13.57 -18.75 -2.57
C SER A 237 14.66 -19.71 -3.10
N THR A 238 14.33 -20.98 -3.31
CA THR A 238 15.24 -22.00 -3.87
C THR A 238 15.72 -21.68 -5.29
N PHE A 239 14.86 -21.10 -6.13
CA PHE A 239 15.23 -20.64 -7.48
C PHE A 239 16.17 -19.44 -7.41
N PHE A 240 15.86 -18.46 -6.56
CA PHE A 240 16.71 -17.28 -6.35
C PHE A 240 18.08 -17.67 -5.81
N GLU A 241 18.15 -18.59 -4.84
CA GLU A 241 19.41 -19.10 -4.30
C GLU A 241 20.21 -19.89 -5.34
N LYS A 242 19.57 -20.83 -6.06
CA LYS A 242 20.23 -21.67 -7.07
C LYS A 242 20.89 -20.86 -8.18
N TYR A 243 20.23 -19.81 -8.65
CA TYR A 243 20.72 -18.96 -9.74
C TYR A 243 21.38 -17.68 -9.26
N GLN A 244 21.57 -17.51 -7.93
CA GLN A 244 22.17 -16.32 -7.32
C GLN A 244 21.47 -15.02 -7.76
N ILE A 245 20.14 -15.06 -7.89
CA ILE A 245 19.35 -13.89 -8.27
C ILE A 245 19.21 -12.99 -7.04
N PRO A 246 19.71 -11.75 -7.07
CA PRO A 246 19.50 -10.82 -5.98
C PRO A 246 18.04 -10.35 -5.95
N ILE A 247 17.43 -10.36 -4.77
CA ILE A 247 16.15 -9.68 -4.56
C ILE A 247 16.43 -8.17 -4.51
N PRO A 248 15.68 -7.34 -5.25
CA PRO A 248 15.86 -5.90 -5.24
C PRO A 248 15.93 -5.31 -3.84
N GLN A 249 17.00 -4.57 -3.57
CA GLN A 249 17.29 -4.05 -2.22
C GLN A 249 16.12 -3.26 -1.61
N SER A 250 15.40 -2.47 -2.41
CA SER A 250 14.26 -1.70 -1.91
C SER A 250 13.08 -2.58 -1.44
N ILE A 251 12.93 -3.80 -1.97
CA ILE A 251 11.94 -4.78 -1.48
C ILE A 251 12.38 -5.34 -0.14
N LEU A 252 13.67 -5.67 0.01
CA LEU A 252 14.24 -6.14 1.27
C LEU A 252 14.14 -5.06 2.36
N LEU A 253 14.25 -3.77 1.98
CA LEU A 253 14.01 -2.65 2.89
C LEU A 253 12.57 -2.59 3.38
N GLU A 254 11.59 -2.82 2.51
CA GLU A 254 10.18 -2.88 2.92
C GLU A 254 9.93 -4.05 3.88
N GLU A 255 10.56 -5.20 3.65
CA GLU A 255 10.49 -6.34 4.56
C GLU A 255 11.16 -6.04 5.91
N LEU A 256 12.34 -5.40 5.89
CA LEU A 256 13.02 -4.95 7.10
C LEU A 256 12.14 -3.97 7.90
N GLN A 257 11.51 -3.01 7.22
CA GLN A 257 10.56 -2.09 7.82
C GLN A 257 9.37 -2.83 8.44
N ALA A 258 8.79 -3.81 7.73
CA ALA A 258 7.67 -4.59 8.22
C ALA A 258 8.02 -5.40 9.47
N LYS A 259 9.24 -5.95 9.56
CA LYS A 259 9.70 -6.74 10.71
C LYS A 259 10.08 -5.90 11.93
N VAL A 260 10.66 -4.71 11.72
CA VAL A 260 11.36 -3.96 12.78
C VAL A 260 10.55 -2.77 13.29
N ASN A 261 9.68 -2.19 12.46
CA ASN A 261 8.95 -1.00 12.85
C ASN A 261 7.99 -1.26 14.03
N VAL A 262 8.10 -0.42 15.05
CA VAL A 262 7.21 -0.37 16.22
C VAL A 262 6.85 1.09 16.54
N PRO A 263 5.81 1.37 17.36
CA PRO A 263 5.33 2.74 17.58
C PRO A 263 6.39 3.79 17.94
N ALA A 264 7.46 3.38 18.65
CA ALA A 264 8.56 4.25 19.06
C ALA A 264 9.87 4.08 18.28
N TRP A 265 9.91 3.23 17.25
CA TRP A 265 11.11 2.92 16.46
C TRP A 265 10.72 2.64 15.01
N THR A 266 11.08 3.55 14.09
CA THR A 266 10.70 3.39 12.68
C THR A 266 11.89 3.64 11.77
N ILE A 267 12.20 2.69 10.91
CA ILE A 267 13.16 2.86 9.82
C ILE A 267 12.55 3.82 8.80
N LYS A 268 13.33 4.82 8.37
CA LYS A 268 12.92 5.85 7.41
C LYS A 268 13.52 5.61 6.04
N ASN A 269 14.79 5.25 5.99
CA ASN A 269 15.50 5.05 4.75
C ASN A 269 16.73 4.18 4.99
N CYS A 270 17.31 3.65 3.91
CA CYS A 270 18.63 3.05 3.91
C CYS A 270 19.46 3.62 2.76
N LEU A 271 20.77 3.74 2.99
CA LEU A 271 21.74 4.14 1.97
C LEU A 271 22.94 3.21 2.03
N GLU A 272 23.56 3.00 0.87
CA GLU A 272 24.85 2.32 0.78
C GLU A 272 25.98 3.34 0.86
N SER A 273 27.06 2.94 1.53
CA SER A 273 28.28 3.73 1.63
C SER A 273 29.47 2.80 1.78
N ASN A 274 30.69 3.31 1.58
CA ASN A 274 31.90 2.60 1.99
C ASN A 274 32.50 3.30 3.21
N THR A 275 33.10 2.53 4.11
CA THR A 275 33.92 3.09 5.20
C THR A 275 35.25 3.61 4.67
N ILE A 276 35.99 4.32 5.53
CA ILE A 276 37.37 4.77 5.25
C ILE A 276 38.28 3.57 4.90
N ASP A 277 38.01 2.39 5.47
CA ASP A 277 38.76 1.16 5.21
C ASP A 277 38.22 0.35 4.01
N ASN A 278 37.45 0.99 3.10
CA ASN A 278 36.79 0.33 1.96
C ASN A 278 35.84 -0.83 2.30
N LYS A 279 35.34 -0.91 3.54
CA LYS A 279 34.31 -1.90 3.92
C LYS A 279 32.95 -1.44 3.41
N LYS A 280 32.17 -2.35 2.82
CA LYS A 280 30.81 -2.06 2.38
C LYS A 280 29.91 -1.85 3.58
N GLN A 281 29.20 -0.73 3.63
CA GLN A 281 28.37 -0.34 4.74
C GLN A 281 26.93 -0.03 4.31
N LEU A 282 25.98 -0.60 5.06
CA LEU A 282 24.58 -0.19 5.01
C LEU A 282 24.31 0.85 6.10
N ILE A 283 23.89 2.05 5.72
CA ILE A 283 23.40 3.08 6.63
C ILE A 283 21.88 2.95 6.73
N VAL A 284 21.36 2.71 7.93
CA VAL A 284 19.92 2.67 8.22
C VAL A 284 19.54 3.91 9.03
N TYR A 285 18.67 4.74 8.47
CA TYR A 285 18.13 5.92 9.14
C TYR A 285 16.88 5.55 9.93
N ILE A 286 16.91 5.84 11.22
CA ILE A 286 15.85 5.46 12.16
C ILE A 286 15.32 6.73 12.83
N ASN A 287 14.00 6.80 12.96
CA ASN A 287 13.35 7.74 13.85
C ASN A 287 13.04 7.03 15.17
N ASN A 288 13.72 7.46 16.23
CA ASN A 288 13.63 6.88 17.57
C ASN A 288 12.87 7.83 18.49
N LYS A 289 11.80 7.32 19.11
CA LYS A 289 11.00 8.02 20.13
C LYS A 289 11.14 7.39 21.51
N ASN A 290 12.01 6.40 21.68
CA ASN A 290 12.29 5.78 22.98
C ASN A 290 13.16 6.70 23.85
N TRP A 291 12.92 6.61 25.16
CA TRP A 291 13.63 7.36 26.20
C TRP A 291 14.57 6.45 27.02
N ASP A 292 14.40 5.14 26.87
CA ASP A 292 15.13 4.11 27.61
C ASP A 292 16.30 3.62 26.75
N TYR A 293 17.52 3.79 27.26
CA TYR A 293 18.74 3.31 26.64
C TYR A 293 18.66 1.81 26.30
N ASN A 294 18.13 0.99 27.21
CA ASN A 294 18.07 -0.47 27.02
C ASN A 294 17.11 -0.85 25.88
N LYS A 295 16.00 -0.11 25.72
CA LYS A 295 15.10 -0.29 24.57
C LYS A 295 15.78 0.10 23.27
N VAL A 296 16.51 1.22 23.27
CA VAL A 296 17.25 1.66 22.08
C VAL A 296 18.28 0.62 21.70
N LEU A 297 19.05 0.10 22.66
CA LEU A 297 20.03 -0.96 22.44
C LEU A 297 19.37 -2.24 21.89
N TYR A 298 18.24 -2.65 22.45
CA TYR A 298 17.50 -3.82 21.98
C TYR A 298 16.99 -3.64 20.54
N TYR A 299 16.37 -2.50 20.23
CA TYR A 299 15.86 -2.23 18.90
C TYR A 299 16.98 -2.03 17.88
N SER A 300 18.09 -1.38 18.25
CA SER A 300 19.24 -1.24 17.38
C SER A 300 19.85 -2.59 17.04
N PHE A 301 20.04 -3.45 18.05
CA PHE A 301 20.59 -4.78 17.86
C PHE A 301 19.68 -5.68 17.00
N THR A 302 18.37 -5.69 17.27
CA THR A 302 17.40 -6.44 16.45
C THR A 302 17.31 -5.90 15.02
N THR A 303 17.39 -4.58 14.83
CA THR A 303 17.45 -3.98 13.48
C THR A 303 18.67 -4.47 12.72
N ALA A 304 19.85 -4.47 13.35
CA ALA A 304 21.08 -4.93 12.72
C ALA A 304 21.04 -6.42 12.38
N LEU A 305 20.52 -7.26 13.27
CA LEU A 305 20.29 -8.69 13.00
C LEU A 305 19.42 -8.92 11.77
N TRP A 306 18.27 -8.23 11.70
CA TRP A 306 17.37 -8.37 10.56
C TRP A 306 17.96 -7.81 9.28
N ALA A 307 18.63 -6.66 9.34
CA ALA A 307 19.27 -6.05 8.19
C ALA A 307 20.37 -6.95 7.60
N GLU A 308 21.20 -7.61 8.44
CA GLU A 308 22.17 -8.60 7.98
C GLU A 308 21.48 -9.80 7.33
N SER A 309 20.44 -10.34 7.98
CA SER A 309 19.78 -11.55 7.50
C SER A 309 19.11 -11.36 6.13
N LEU A 310 18.54 -10.17 5.89
CA LEU A 310 17.85 -9.83 4.65
C LEU A 310 18.82 -9.34 3.58
N ILE A 311 19.82 -8.53 3.94
CA ILE A 311 20.70 -7.84 2.99
C ILE A 311 22.17 -8.26 3.24
N LYS A 312 22.49 -9.46 2.75
CA LYS A 312 23.69 -10.27 3.09
C LYS A 312 25.03 -9.76 2.51
N SER A 313 25.07 -8.54 1.95
CA SER A 313 26.16 -8.04 1.09
C SER A 313 27.08 -7.00 1.74
N TYR A 314 26.83 -6.60 2.98
CA TYR A 314 27.62 -5.57 3.67
C TYR A 314 28.49 -6.17 4.77
N ASP A 315 29.63 -5.51 5.00
CA ASP A 315 30.54 -5.81 6.09
C ASP A 315 30.11 -5.12 7.39
N ARG A 316 29.41 -4.00 7.27
CA ARG A 316 29.03 -3.13 8.38
C ARG A 316 27.59 -2.63 8.26
N ILE A 317 26.87 -2.63 9.38
CA ILE A 317 25.54 -2.02 9.48
C ILE A 317 25.64 -0.83 10.43
N PHE A 318 25.48 0.37 9.88
CA PHE A 318 25.49 1.61 10.62
C PHE A 318 24.07 2.11 10.83
N LEU A 319 23.68 2.36 12.07
CA LEU A 319 22.37 2.87 12.42
C LEU A 319 22.50 4.33 12.87
N SER A 320 21.75 5.22 12.22
CA SER A 320 21.64 6.63 12.60
C SER A 320 20.24 6.90 13.15
N PHE A 321 20.12 7.26 14.43
CA PHE A 321 18.83 7.40 15.10
C PHE A 321 18.48 8.87 15.39
N HIS A 322 17.62 9.47 14.57
CA HIS A 322 16.98 10.75 14.86
C HIS A 322 16.05 10.64 16.06
N SER A 323 16.39 11.30 17.17
CA SER A 323 15.54 11.37 18.37
C SER A 323 15.40 12.80 18.87
N LYS A 324 14.15 13.27 19.00
CA LYS A 324 13.83 14.54 19.66
C LYS A 324 14.13 14.52 21.18
N TYR A 325 14.36 13.32 21.72
CA TYR A 325 14.60 13.06 23.14
C TYR A 325 16.07 12.78 23.47
N SER A 326 17.00 12.94 22.52
CA SER A 326 18.45 12.89 22.76
C SER A 326 18.96 14.21 23.35
N LYS A 327 19.79 14.15 24.40
CA LYS A 327 20.32 15.34 25.10
C LYS A 327 21.33 16.11 24.26
N THR A 328 22.13 15.41 23.47
CA THR A 328 23.17 15.97 22.61
C THR A 328 22.78 15.90 21.13
N TYR A 329 23.18 16.94 20.40
CA TYR A 329 23.43 16.88 18.97
C TYR A 329 24.94 16.58 18.82
N PRO A 330 25.36 15.58 18.02
CA PRO A 330 24.59 14.92 16.98
C PRO A 330 23.61 13.87 17.49
N ILE A 331 22.65 13.65 16.62
CA ILE A 331 21.71 12.53 16.56
C ILE A 331 22.46 11.19 16.80
N GLY A 332 21.93 10.35 17.70
CA GLY A 332 22.60 9.13 18.17
C GLY A 332 22.89 8.10 17.08
N TRP A 333 23.80 7.16 17.36
CA TRP A 333 24.22 6.15 16.38
C TRP A 333 24.71 4.84 17.03
N ALA A 334 24.73 3.78 16.24
CA ALA A 334 25.40 2.51 16.58
C ALA A 334 25.94 1.86 15.31
N SER A 335 27.03 1.10 15.46
CA SER A 335 27.67 0.40 14.34
C SER A 335 27.85 -1.06 14.67
N TYR A 336 27.53 -1.93 13.72
CA TYR A 336 27.51 -3.37 13.90
C TYR A 336 28.36 -4.07 12.85
N ASP A 337 29.14 -5.05 13.29
CA ASP A 337 29.89 -5.96 12.42
C ASP A 337 28.95 -7.00 11.80
N ALA A 338 28.64 -6.84 10.51
CA ALA A 338 27.72 -7.71 9.80
C ALA A 338 28.33 -9.09 9.51
N ASN A 339 29.66 -9.18 9.36
CA ASN A 339 30.35 -10.45 9.14
C ASN A 339 30.27 -11.34 10.37
N LYS A 340 30.41 -10.75 11.57
CA LYS A 340 30.23 -11.46 12.83
C LYS A 340 28.78 -11.87 13.05
N LEU A 341 27.82 -10.98 12.75
CA LEU A 341 26.40 -11.32 12.79
C LEU A 341 26.07 -12.52 11.88
N LYS A 342 26.58 -12.51 10.64
CA LYS A 342 26.43 -13.60 9.67
C LYS A 342 27.01 -14.91 10.17
N TYR A 343 28.21 -14.87 10.73
CA TYR A 343 28.87 -16.06 11.31
C TYR A 343 28.03 -16.67 12.44
N LEU A 344 27.56 -15.85 13.39
CA LEU A 344 26.73 -16.30 14.50
C LEU A 344 25.37 -16.85 14.03
N ARG A 345 24.76 -16.20 13.03
CA ARG A 345 23.52 -16.69 12.40
C ARG A 345 23.71 -18.05 11.74
N ASN A 346 24.77 -18.23 10.96
CA ASN A 346 25.06 -19.50 10.29
C ASN A 346 25.36 -20.63 11.28
N LYS A 347 25.89 -20.32 12.47
CA LYS A 347 26.05 -21.27 13.57
C LYS A 347 24.78 -21.53 14.37
N ASN A 348 23.67 -20.87 14.04
CA ASN A 348 22.41 -20.91 14.80
C ASN A 348 22.61 -20.59 16.29
N GLU A 349 23.53 -19.67 16.60
CA GLU A 349 23.91 -19.37 17.97
C GLU A 349 22.72 -18.85 18.80
N THR A 350 22.61 -19.37 20.03
CA THR A 350 21.54 -19.06 20.98
C THR A 350 22.04 -18.47 22.29
N ASN A 351 23.35 -18.35 22.51
CA ASN A 351 23.92 -17.68 23.68
C ASN A 351 24.20 -16.19 23.41
N PHE A 352 23.71 -15.30 24.28
CA PHE A 352 23.91 -13.85 24.18
C PHE A 352 25.39 -13.46 24.29
N GLU A 353 26.19 -14.21 25.07
CA GLU A 353 27.61 -13.91 25.26
C GLU A 353 28.41 -14.01 23.97
N ALA A 354 28.01 -14.90 23.05
CA ALA A 354 28.64 -15.06 21.76
C ALA A 354 28.50 -13.82 20.86
N TYR A 355 27.51 -12.96 21.12
CA TYR A 355 27.30 -11.70 20.43
C TYR A 355 28.13 -10.53 21.01
N LYS A 356 28.96 -10.75 22.03
CA LYS A 356 29.89 -9.73 22.54
C LYS A 356 30.82 -9.25 21.43
N GLY A 357 30.99 -7.94 21.27
CA GLY A 357 31.79 -7.34 20.20
C GLY A 357 31.17 -7.46 18.81
N VAL A 358 29.86 -7.68 18.70
CA VAL A 358 29.08 -7.44 17.48
C VAL A 358 28.78 -5.95 17.32
N LEU A 359 28.52 -5.26 18.43
CA LEU A 359 28.49 -3.81 18.49
C LEU A 359 29.93 -3.31 18.47
N GLU A 360 30.28 -2.51 17.47
CA GLU A 360 31.64 -1.99 17.35
C GLU A 360 31.98 -1.12 18.57
N ASN A 361 33.14 -1.40 19.18
CA ASN A 361 33.61 -0.76 20.42
C ASN A 361 32.63 -0.88 21.60
N ASP A 362 31.68 -1.81 21.55
CA ASP A 362 30.56 -1.94 22.50
C ASP A 362 29.83 -0.60 22.76
N LEU A 363 29.82 0.29 21.75
CA LEU A 363 29.34 1.66 21.88
C LEU A 363 28.01 1.91 21.14
N LEU A 364 26.97 2.21 21.92
CA LEU A 364 25.73 2.82 21.44
C LEU A 364 25.71 4.28 21.88
N ALA A 365 25.84 5.22 20.95
CA ALA A 365 25.80 6.65 21.22
C ALA A 365 24.34 7.12 21.33
N PHE A 366 23.77 7.09 22.54
CA PHE A 366 22.45 7.63 22.84
C PHE A 366 22.37 8.05 24.32
N ASP A 367 22.22 9.36 24.58
CA ASP A 367 21.98 9.88 25.93
C ASP A 367 20.58 10.50 26.03
N PRO A 368 19.64 9.89 26.78
CA PRO A 368 18.29 10.42 26.90
C PRO A 368 18.27 11.74 27.68
N LYS A 369 17.50 12.73 27.20
CA LYS A 369 17.28 14.03 27.88
C LYS A 369 16.83 13.86 29.33
N PHE A 370 15.96 12.88 29.57
CA PHE A 370 15.37 12.62 30.87
C PHE A 370 15.61 11.18 31.27
N LYS A 371 16.25 10.99 32.42
CA LYS A 371 16.39 9.69 33.07
C LYS A 371 15.21 9.52 34.02
N LEU A 372 14.28 8.65 33.64
CA LEU A 372 13.08 8.35 34.42
C LEU A 372 13.31 7.11 35.28
N PRO A 373 12.58 6.95 36.40
CA PRO A 373 12.59 5.71 37.17
C PRO A 373 12.21 4.49 36.32
N LYS A 374 12.84 3.33 36.59
CA LYS A 374 12.67 2.09 35.81
C LYS A 374 11.21 1.67 35.60
N PHE A 375 10.33 1.92 36.57
CA PHE A 375 8.92 1.55 36.48
C PHE A 375 8.17 2.32 35.36
N ILE A 376 8.55 3.58 35.09
CA ILE A 376 7.93 4.37 34.02
C ILE A 376 8.26 3.76 32.65
N TYR A 377 9.50 3.30 32.46
CA TYR A 377 9.90 2.62 31.23
C TYR A 377 9.14 1.30 31.03
N LYS A 378 8.90 0.54 32.12
CA LYS A 378 8.06 -0.67 32.09
C LYS A 378 6.62 -0.36 31.69
N LEU A 379 6.01 0.67 32.27
CA LEU A 379 4.66 1.14 31.88
C LEU A 379 4.61 1.53 30.40
N GLY A 380 5.65 2.21 29.90
CA GLY A 380 5.78 2.52 28.48
C GLY A 380 5.79 1.26 27.60
N THR A 381 6.55 0.22 27.98
CA THR A 381 6.58 -1.06 27.24
C THR A 381 5.22 -1.74 27.23
N PHE A 382 4.53 -1.72 28.37
CA PHE A 382 3.20 -2.30 28.48
C PHE A 382 2.19 -1.56 27.60
N ASN A 383 2.24 -0.22 27.59
CA ASN A 383 1.41 0.60 26.71
C ASN A 383 1.72 0.35 25.22
N ASP A 384 2.99 0.19 24.82
CA ASP A 384 3.35 -0.15 23.43
C ASP A 384 2.82 -1.53 23.02
N THR A 385 2.90 -2.50 23.94
CA THR A 385 2.36 -3.86 23.74
C THR A 385 0.85 -3.83 23.59
N ILE A 386 0.15 -3.11 24.47
CA ILE A 386 -1.30 -2.93 24.40
C ILE A 386 -1.69 -2.28 23.07
N ARG A 387 -1.04 -1.17 22.70
CA ARG A 387 -1.34 -0.44 21.46
C ARG A 387 -1.14 -1.30 20.22
N SER A 388 -0.18 -2.22 20.24
CA SER A 388 0.14 -3.08 19.09
C SER A 388 -0.74 -4.32 19.04
N SER A 389 -0.98 -4.98 20.18
CA SER A 389 -1.63 -6.31 20.22
C SER A 389 -3.13 -6.26 20.50
N VAL A 390 -3.60 -5.37 21.39
CA VAL A 390 -5.00 -5.36 21.84
C VAL A 390 -5.99 -5.06 20.70
N PRO A 391 -5.74 -4.08 19.81
CA PRO A 391 -6.65 -3.84 18.69
C PRO A 391 -6.82 -5.08 17.79
N ILE A 392 -5.75 -5.85 17.60
CA ILE A 392 -5.77 -7.06 16.77
C ILE A 392 -6.57 -8.16 17.44
N ILE A 393 -6.29 -8.43 18.73
CA ILE A 393 -7.00 -9.43 19.52
C ILE A 393 -8.50 -9.11 19.57
N LEU A 394 -8.83 -7.84 19.83
CA LEU A 394 -10.21 -7.36 19.85
C LEU A 394 -10.87 -7.49 18.48
N ASN A 395 -10.20 -7.09 17.40
CA ASN A 395 -10.75 -7.21 16.05
C ASN A 395 -10.98 -8.67 15.67
N ASN A 396 -10.04 -9.58 15.95
CA ASN A 396 -10.21 -11.01 15.68
C ASN A 396 -11.37 -11.59 16.48
N TYR A 397 -11.51 -11.21 17.76
CA TYR A 397 -12.65 -11.59 18.59
C TYR A 397 -13.98 -11.09 18.00
N LEU A 398 -14.04 -9.81 17.62
CA LEU A 398 -15.22 -9.23 17.01
C LEU A 398 -15.55 -9.87 15.66
N GLU A 399 -14.57 -10.15 14.81
CA GLU A 399 -14.80 -10.81 13.52
C GLU A 399 -15.28 -12.25 13.69
N THR A 400 -14.82 -12.95 14.74
CA THR A 400 -15.24 -14.34 15.03
C THR A 400 -16.66 -14.42 15.58
N TYR A 401 -16.99 -13.60 16.59
CA TYR A 401 -18.27 -13.72 17.31
C TYR A 401 -19.34 -12.73 16.83
N PHE A 402 -18.95 -11.60 16.27
CA PHE A 402 -19.83 -10.51 15.85
C PHE A 402 -19.45 -9.98 14.46
N PRO A 403 -19.40 -10.84 13.42
CA PRO A 403 -18.95 -10.45 12.10
C PRO A 403 -19.77 -9.25 11.60
N ASP A 404 -19.05 -8.16 11.33
CA ASP A 404 -19.63 -6.93 10.81
C ASP A 404 -19.31 -6.87 9.31
N PRO A 405 -20.28 -7.19 8.45
CA PRO A 405 -20.06 -7.28 7.01
C PRO A 405 -20.03 -5.91 6.36
N PHE A 406 -20.12 -4.83 7.13
CA PHE A 406 -20.17 -3.48 6.60
C PHE A 406 -18.98 -2.67 7.12
N TYR A 407 -18.55 -1.67 6.39
CA TYR A 407 -17.77 -0.56 6.95
C TYR A 407 -17.99 0.71 6.14
N ILE A 408 -17.75 1.86 6.76
CA ILE A 408 -18.08 3.16 6.16
C ILE A 408 -16.77 3.84 5.77
N ARG A 409 -16.69 4.27 4.51
CA ARG A 409 -15.53 4.95 3.93
C ARG A 409 -15.60 6.45 4.12
N GLU A 410 -16.77 7.03 3.88
CA GLU A 410 -16.99 8.47 3.94
C GLU A 410 -18.43 8.76 4.39
N THR A 411 -18.63 9.93 4.98
CA THR A 411 -19.95 10.47 5.29
C THR A 411 -19.91 11.98 5.23
N GLN A 412 -21.03 12.57 4.85
CA GLN A 412 -21.25 14.00 4.99
C GLN A 412 -22.37 14.28 5.97
N ILE A 413 -22.09 15.16 6.93
CA ILE A 413 -23.02 15.54 7.98
C ILE A 413 -23.08 17.06 8.08
N HIS A 414 -24.28 17.60 8.01
CA HIS A 414 -24.54 19.02 8.26
C HIS A 414 -25.89 19.18 8.96
N SER A 415 -26.11 20.36 9.56
CA SER A 415 -27.36 20.67 10.23
C SER A 415 -28.21 21.61 9.37
N LYS A 416 -29.53 21.49 9.51
CA LYS A 416 -30.50 22.46 8.99
C LYS A 416 -31.49 22.80 10.10
N LYS A 417 -31.39 24.02 10.63
CA LYS A 417 -32.18 24.51 11.78
C LYS A 417 -32.07 23.57 13.00
N PHE A 418 -33.05 22.69 13.19
CA PHE A 418 -33.20 21.83 14.38
C PHE A 418 -33.05 20.33 14.06
N PHE A 419 -32.43 19.98 12.94
CA PHE A 419 -32.16 18.59 12.59
C PHE A 419 -30.87 18.42 11.81
N THR A 420 -30.37 17.19 11.82
CA THR A 420 -29.18 16.77 11.08
C THR A 420 -29.58 16.07 9.77
N ILE A 421 -28.81 16.36 8.73
CA ILE A 421 -28.88 15.74 7.42
C ILE A 421 -27.57 14.98 7.22
N ILE A 422 -27.67 13.70 6.92
CA ILE A 422 -26.54 12.85 6.56
C ILE A 422 -26.67 12.49 5.08
N GLN A 423 -25.74 12.98 4.26
CA GLN A 423 -25.74 12.75 2.82
C GLN A 423 -24.52 11.93 2.42
N ASP A 424 -24.56 11.34 1.23
CA ASP A 424 -23.42 10.74 0.56
C ASP A 424 -22.59 9.78 1.42
N THR A 425 -23.25 9.04 2.31
CA THR A 425 -22.54 8.08 3.15
C THR A 425 -22.20 6.86 2.34
N SER A 426 -20.90 6.63 2.12
CA SER A 426 -20.41 5.50 1.34
C SER A 426 -20.10 4.33 2.26
N LEU A 427 -20.87 3.26 2.13
CA LEU A 427 -20.75 2.03 2.88
C LEU A 427 -20.33 0.90 1.96
N VAL A 428 -19.33 0.13 2.36
CA VAL A 428 -18.80 -1.01 1.60
C VAL A 428 -19.16 -2.31 2.33
N VAL A 429 -19.59 -3.31 1.57
CA VAL A 429 -19.87 -4.67 2.04
C VAL A 429 -18.59 -5.51 1.95
N LYS A 430 -18.21 -6.19 3.03
CA LYS A 430 -17.10 -7.14 3.06
C LYS A 430 -17.52 -8.43 2.33
N THR A 431 -16.65 -8.92 1.44
CA THR A 431 -16.90 -10.02 0.49
C THR A 431 -17.02 -11.43 1.10
N ASP A 432 -16.86 -11.60 2.41
CA ASP A 432 -16.78 -12.92 3.06
C ASP A 432 -18.15 -13.52 3.46
N CYS A 433 -19.26 -13.06 2.86
CA CYS A 433 -20.60 -13.52 3.22
C CYS A 433 -21.13 -14.55 2.21
N GLN A 434 -21.49 -15.75 2.69
CA GLN A 434 -22.25 -16.76 1.91
C GLN A 434 -23.67 -16.28 1.54
N ILE A 435 -24.15 -15.22 2.19
CA ILE A 435 -25.47 -14.62 1.95
C ILE A 435 -25.36 -13.62 0.81
N SER A 436 -26.31 -13.66 -0.13
CA SER A 436 -26.38 -12.66 -1.20
C SER A 436 -26.44 -11.24 -0.63
N ILE A 437 -25.71 -10.32 -1.27
CA ILE A 437 -25.60 -8.93 -0.80
C ILE A 437 -26.99 -8.29 -0.67
N GLU A 438 -27.95 -8.61 -1.55
CA GLU A 438 -29.31 -8.06 -1.43
C GLU A 438 -30.04 -8.52 -0.18
N ASN A 439 -29.98 -9.82 0.13
CA ASN A 439 -30.65 -10.37 1.31
C ASN A 439 -30.02 -9.82 2.59
N LEU A 440 -28.70 -9.62 2.58
CA LEU A 440 -27.99 -8.96 3.66
C LEU A 440 -28.49 -7.52 3.86
N ILE A 441 -28.58 -6.72 2.79
CA ILE A 441 -29.07 -5.33 2.82
C ILE A 441 -30.51 -5.26 3.34
N ARG A 442 -31.41 -6.12 2.86
CA ARG A 442 -32.82 -6.17 3.29
C ARG A 442 -32.93 -6.47 4.78
N LYS A 443 -32.22 -7.50 5.25
CA LYS A 443 -32.23 -7.92 6.66
C LYS A 443 -31.62 -6.85 7.58
N ASP A 444 -30.56 -6.18 7.13
CA ASP A 444 -29.75 -5.28 7.96
C ASP A 444 -29.98 -3.78 7.73
N SER A 445 -31.03 -3.39 7.02
CA SER A 445 -31.32 -1.97 6.73
C SER A 445 -31.29 -1.07 7.98
N LYS A 446 -31.83 -1.56 9.11
CA LYS A 446 -31.77 -0.84 10.41
C LYS A 446 -30.35 -0.74 10.96
N ARG A 447 -29.55 -1.80 10.84
CA ARG A 447 -28.16 -1.87 11.30
C ARG A 447 -27.27 -0.94 10.47
N ILE A 448 -27.43 -0.96 9.14
CA ILE A 448 -26.75 -0.08 8.18
C ILE A 448 -26.97 1.40 8.54
N ILE A 449 -28.22 1.83 8.67
CA ILE A 449 -28.53 3.22 9.01
C ILE A 449 -28.00 3.63 10.39
N LYS A 450 -28.15 2.78 11.42
CA LYS A 450 -27.60 3.08 12.76
C LYS A 450 -26.08 3.23 12.72
N LYS A 451 -25.41 2.38 11.95
CA LYS A 451 -23.97 2.42 11.77
C LYS A 451 -23.53 3.70 11.07
N ALA A 452 -24.25 4.09 10.01
CA ALA A 452 -24.05 5.37 9.32
C ALA A 452 -24.17 6.56 10.28
N ILE A 453 -25.28 6.67 11.02
CA ILE A 453 -25.49 7.75 12.00
C ILE A 453 -24.37 7.79 13.06
N ARG A 454 -23.98 6.63 13.62
CA ARG A 454 -22.94 6.56 14.64
C ARG A 454 -21.59 6.99 14.09
N TYR A 455 -21.27 6.60 12.86
CA TYR A 455 -20.04 6.99 12.18
C TYR A 455 -20.03 8.49 11.89
N SER A 456 -21.09 9.06 11.31
CA SER A 456 -21.19 10.51 11.03
C SER A 456 -21.05 11.36 12.28
N ARG A 457 -21.70 10.99 13.38
CA ARG A 457 -21.59 11.72 14.65
C ARG A 457 -20.20 11.65 15.29
N LYS A 458 -19.40 10.61 14.99
CA LYS A 458 -18.01 10.51 15.45
C LYS A 458 -17.07 11.44 14.68
N GLN A 459 -17.42 11.81 13.44
CA GLN A 459 -16.64 12.75 12.63
C GLN A 459 -16.87 14.20 13.04
N CYS A 460 -18.00 14.51 13.69
CA CYS A 460 -18.24 15.84 14.24
C CYS A 460 -17.37 16.12 15.47
N SER A 461 -16.92 17.37 15.59
CA SER A 461 -16.30 17.87 16.82
C SER A 461 -17.25 17.69 18.01
N TRP A 462 -16.68 17.62 19.22
CA TRP A 462 -17.49 17.44 20.43
C TRP A 462 -18.50 18.57 20.66
N PHE A 463 -18.19 19.79 20.20
CA PHE A 463 -18.99 21.00 20.38
C PHE A 463 -19.94 21.29 19.20
N SER A 464 -19.91 20.48 18.15
CA SER A 464 -20.76 20.66 16.97
C SER A 464 -22.20 20.28 17.27
N LYS A 465 -23.15 21.17 16.92
CA LYS A 465 -24.59 20.96 17.13
C LYS A 465 -25.11 19.76 16.33
N GLU A 466 -24.54 19.53 15.15
CA GLU A 466 -24.84 18.42 14.23
C GLU A 466 -24.77 17.05 14.92
N LYS A 467 -23.87 16.92 15.91
CA LYS A 467 -23.63 15.68 16.65
C LYS A 467 -24.83 15.24 17.48
N TYR A 468 -25.57 16.20 18.04
CA TYR A 468 -26.64 15.94 19.02
C TYR A 468 -28.05 16.08 18.43
N LEU A 469 -28.20 16.87 17.37
CA LEU A 469 -29.50 17.06 16.71
C LEU A 469 -30.07 15.73 16.15
N PRO A 470 -31.41 15.63 16.06
CA PRO A 470 -32.07 14.45 15.52
C PRO A 470 -31.83 14.34 14.01
N VAL A 471 -31.50 13.14 13.53
CA VAL A 471 -31.34 12.87 12.10
C VAL A 471 -32.72 12.74 11.45
N LYS A 472 -33.09 13.68 10.57
CA LYS A 472 -34.35 13.64 9.81
C LYS A 472 -34.18 13.23 8.35
N TYR A 473 -32.95 13.30 7.83
CA TYR A 473 -32.63 12.80 6.49
C TYR A 473 -31.32 12.02 6.56
N ILE A 474 -31.31 10.83 5.98
CA ILE A 474 -30.10 10.05 5.76
C ILE A 474 -30.16 9.31 4.44
N ARG A 475 -29.11 9.39 3.64
CA ARG A 475 -28.91 8.59 2.43
C ARG A 475 -27.55 7.87 2.50
N VAL A 476 -27.58 6.56 2.30
CA VAL A 476 -26.41 5.69 2.31
C VAL A 476 -26.29 5.01 0.96
N PHE A 477 -25.12 5.15 0.32
CA PHE A 477 -24.73 4.44 -0.89
C PHE A 477 -23.99 3.17 -0.48
N ILE A 478 -24.44 2.01 -0.99
CA ILE A 478 -23.90 0.71 -0.63
C ILE A 478 -23.11 0.16 -1.81
N TYR A 479 -21.84 -0.14 -1.58
CA TYR A 479 -20.91 -0.67 -2.58
C TYR A 479 -20.51 -2.10 -2.25
N SER A 480 -20.36 -2.94 -3.27
CA SER A 480 -19.86 -4.32 -3.15
C SER A 480 -18.35 -4.40 -3.02
N THR A 481 -17.62 -3.37 -3.43
CA THR A 481 -16.16 -3.31 -3.39
C THR A 481 -15.66 -1.97 -2.88
N ASP A 482 -14.51 -1.99 -2.20
CA ASP A 482 -13.85 -0.76 -1.77
C ASP A 482 -13.24 -0.03 -2.96
N LYS A 483 -13.25 1.30 -2.91
CA LYS A 483 -12.61 2.18 -3.90
C LYS A 483 -12.00 3.39 -3.21
N ARG A 484 -11.13 4.09 -3.96
CA ARG A 484 -10.64 5.44 -3.58
C ARG A 484 -11.81 6.39 -3.35
N LEU A 485 -11.69 7.32 -2.40
CA LEU A 485 -12.75 8.29 -2.08
C LEU A 485 -13.26 9.06 -3.32
N ARG A 486 -12.35 9.53 -4.18
CA ARG A 486 -12.72 10.19 -5.46
C ARG A 486 -13.61 9.33 -6.37
N ASN A 487 -13.52 8.01 -6.25
CA ASN A 487 -14.25 7.04 -7.06
C ASN A 487 -15.59 6.60 -6.46
N LEU A 488 -15.87 6.98 -5.21
CA LEU A 488 -17.16 6.68 -4.58
C LEU A 488 -18.16 7.80 -4.86
N ARG A 489 -17.70 9.05 -4.76
CA ARG A 489 -18.57 10.22 -4.78
C ARG A 489 -18.81 10.83 -6.17
N ASN A 490 -17.81 10.77 -7.04
CA ASN A 490 -17.81 11.52 -8.31
C ASN A 490 -17.90 10.64 -9.56
N SER A 491 -18.16 9.34 -9.40
CA SER A 491 -18.12 8.32 -10.46
C SER A 491 -19.48 7.95 -11.05
N GLY A 492 -20.54 8.68 -10.70
CA GLY A 492 -21.89 8.38 -11.18
C GLY A 492 -22.44 7.08 -10.58
N LEU A 493 -22.89 6.16 -11.43
CA LEU A 493 -23.47 4.86 -11.04
C LEU A 493 -22.50 3.73 -11.41
N PRO A 494 -21.39 3.55 -10.66
CA PRO A 494 -20.43 2.49 -10.98
C PRO A 494 -21.08 1.10 -10.79
N PRO A 495 -20.62 0.06 -11.52
CA PRO A 495 -21.14 -1.31 -11.34
C PRO A 495 -20.99 -1.83 -9.91
N SER A 496 -20.05 -1.29 -9.14
CA SER A 496 -19.86 -1.64 -7.72
C SER A 496 -20.92 -1.04 -6.79
N LEU A 497 -21.71 -0.05 -7.23
CA LEU A 497 -22.82 0.50 -6.44
C LEU A 497 -23.98 -0.50 -6.51
N VAL A 498 -24.34 -1.09 -5.38
CA VAL A 498 -25.40 -2.10 -5.27
C VAL A 498 -26.77 -1.43 -5.14
N ALA A 499 -26.89 -0.52 -4.18
CA ALA A 499 -28.14 0.15 -3.87
C ALA A 499 -27.90 1.44 -3.08
N THR A 500 -28.94 2.25 -2.96
CA THR A 500 -29.01 3.33 -1.98
C THR A 500 -30.10 3.05 -0.95
N ILE A 501 -29.82 3.25 0.34
CA ILE A 501 -30.84 3.24 1.40
C ILE A 501 -31.07 4.67 1.87
N GLU A 502 -32.34 5.08 1.89
CA GLU A 502 -32.76 6.40 2.34
C GLU A 502 -33.79 6.33 3.48
N ILE A 503 -33.69 7.25 4.42
CA ILE A 503 -34.79 7.65 5.30
C ILE A 503 -34.95 9.16 5.19
N ASN A 504 -36.14 9.59 4.76
CA ASN A 504 -36.50 10.99 4.66
C ASN A 504 -37.76 11.27 5.48
N LYS A 505 -37.60 12.00 6.60
CA LYS A 505 -38.70 12.50 7.45
C LYS A 505 -38.97 13.99 7.23
N THR A 506 -38.38 14.58 6.19
CA THR A 506 -38.52 16.00 5.89
C THR A 506 -39.53 16.19 4.77
N LYS A 507 -40.32 17.26 4.84
CA LYS A 507 -41.25 17.62 3.74
C LYS A 507 -40.57 18.40 2.61
N HIS A 508 -39.34 18.86 2.82
CA HIS A 508 -38.67 19.83 1.94
C HIS A 508 -37.57 19.21 1.07
N ILE A 509 -36.99 18.07 1.46
CA ILE A 509 -35.97 17.39 0.65
C ILE A 509 -36.70 16.42 -0.26
N LYS A 510 -36.63 16.63 -1.57
CA LYS A 510 -37.15 15.68 -2.56
C LYS A 510 -36.22 14.47 -2.61
N THR A 511 -36.80 13.28 -2.54
CA THR A 511 -36.07 12.03 -2.77
C THR A 511 -35.73 11.94 -4.26
N ILE A 512 -34.44 11.70 -4.57
CA ILE A 512 -33.95 11.56 -5.94
C ILE A 512 -33.43 10.14 -6.09
N ASP A 513 -34.18 9.30 -6.80
CA ASP A 513 -33.77 7.93 -7.07
C ASP A 513 -32.57 7.89 -8.02
N ILE A 514 -31.72 6.87 -7.89
CA ILE A 514 -30.65 6.62 -8.85
C ILE A 514 -31.25 6.34 -10.23
N LEU A 515 -30.64 6.89 -11.29
CA LEU A 515 -31.15 6.78 -12.65
C LEU A 515 -31.30 5.31 -13.05
N GLY A 516 -32.51 4.92 -13.46
CA GLY A 516 -32.83 3.54 -13.88
C GLY A 516 -32.91 2.53 -12.74
N GLY A 517 -32.83 2.94 -11.47
CA GLY A 517 -32.91 2.05 -10.33
C GLY A 517 -34.33 1.57 -10.02
N THR A 518 -34.44 0.42 -9.35
CA THR A 518 -35.72 -0.15 -8.93
C THR A 518 -35.97 0.13 -7.43
N PRO A 519 -36.98 0.93 -7.08
CA PRO A 519 -37.27 1.23 -5.68
C PRO A 519 -38.00 0.07 -4.99
N GLU A 520 -37.62 -0.19 -3.73
CA GLU A 520 -38.21 -1.16 -2.82
C GLU A 520 -38.43 -0.49 -1.46
N GLN A 521 -39.62 -0.63 -0.88
CA GLN A 521 -39.93 -0.06 0.43
C GLN A 521 -39.91 -1.16 1.50
N ASN A 522 -39.03 -1.03 2.49
CA ASN A 522 -38.97 -1.93 3.64
C ASN A 522 -39.27 -1.13 4.93
N GLY A 523 -40.54 -1.09 5.33
CA GLY A 523 -41.00 -0.26 6.44
C GLY A 523 -40.71 1.22 6.21
N ARG A 524 -39.85 1.82 7.05
CA ARG A 524 -39.41 3.24 6.91
C ARG A 524 -38.15 3.44 6.07
N TYR A 525 -37.59 2.36 5.53
CA TYR A 525 -36.35 2.37 4.75
C TYR A 525 -36.71 2.25 3.28
N ARG A 526 -36.34 3.25 2.48
CA ARG A 526 -36.47 3.19 1.02
C ARG A 526 -35.15 2.68 0.46
N ILE A 527 -35.17 1.54 -0.21
CA ILE A 527 -34.02 0.96 -0.89
C ILE A 527 -34.21 1.20 -2.38
N VAL A 528 -33.19 1.66 -3.09
CA VAL A 528 -33.21 1.79 -4.55
C VAL A 528 -32.06 0.99 -5.11
N TRP A 529 -32.36 -0.08 -5.83
CA TRP A 529 -31.36 -1.00 -6.39
C TRP A 529 -30.80 -0.45 -7.70
N ASN A 530 -29.48 -0.58 -7.86
CA ASN A 530 -28.82 -0.17 -9.09
C ASN A 530 -29.02 -1.25 -10.17
N LYS A 531 -29.65 -0.87 -11.29
CA LYS A 531 -29.91 -1.79 -12.41
C LYS A 531 -28.63 -2.36 -13.00
N SER A 532 -27.57 -1.55 -13.13
CA SER A 532 -26.29 -2.05 -13.69
C SER A 532 -25.62 -3.08 -12.79
N PHE A 533 -25.87 -3.08 -11.48
CA PHE A 533 -25.41 -4.14 -10.59
C PHE A 533 -26.24 -5.42 -10.77
N LEU A 534 -27.56 -5.30 -10.93
CA LEU A 534 -28.43 -6.45 -11.15
C LEU A 534 -28.17 -7.15 -12.49
N GLU A 535 -27.76 -6.41 -13.52
CA GLU A 535 -27.46 -6.94 -14.86
C GLU A 535 -26.07 -7.60 -14.98
N ASN A 536 -25.10 -7.19 -14.17
CA ASN A 536 -23.72 -7.72 -14.19
C ASN A 536 -23.52 -8.93 -13.25
N LYS A 537 -24.60 -9.62 -12.87
CA LYS A 537 -24.57 -10.77 -11.97
C LYS A 537 -24.15 -12.07 -12.64
#